data_AF-A0A9P9DJ31-F1
#
_entry.id   AF-A0A9P9DJ31-F1
#
_cell.length_a   1.000
_cell.length_b   1.000
_cell.length_c   1.000
_cell.angle_alpha   90.00
_cell.angle_beta   90.00
_cell.angle_gamma   90.00
#
_symmetry.space_group_name_H-M   'P 1'
#
loop_
_entity.id
_entity.type
_entity.pdbx_description
1 polymer ?
#
loop_
_entity_poly.entity_id
_entity_poly.type
_entity_poly.pdbx_seq_one_letter_code
_entity_poly.pdbx_strand_id
1 'polypeptide(L)'
;MSVVLSCLDRNLLEHVGPYVDFNVNCYLVNCAATGGSSGSPVFSKDGEVIGVLSGGTKTTNFVIPLELPISRGDVQAKFEQKPPSRCRELGLTDELAKAIRMDHHGVAALLVASGILPSGPSHGKIQEGDIIVQVDGEYITHPLRLGEILDRCVGKTLRFRPQRGASDTEVDVYVGNIYDITPDRLVHVWGATFHTVSYQQAMQNNLPVFGVCCAHLAGSWASECFERNSCIIDSIDYRPTPDLDTFIEVIKEIPDDARVTVGYKRFDLPGRARYAVISVNRELYPSVRELVGNDKTGVWDTKAIQTSCRLRPRNSRRFVAGPTSSYLVEVECSMLKGVDGHNTEHSQGCGTIIG
;
A
#
# COMPACT_ATOMS: atom_id res chain seq x y z
N MET A 1 8.00 22.20 24.48
CA MET A 1 9.42 22.05 24.14
C MET A 1 9.69 22.91 22.93
N SER A 2 10.63 23.85 22.98
CA SER A 2 11.01 24.66 21.81
C SER A 2 12.07 23.92 21.00
N VAL A 3 11.98 24.00 19.68
CA VAL A 3 12.90 23.31 18.77
C VAL A 3 13.27 24.17 17.57
N VAL A 4 14.42 23.88 16.97
CA VAL A 4 14.93 24.56 15.78
C VAL A 4 14.87 23.61 14.58
N LEU A 5 14.30 24.08 13.47
CA LEU A 5 14.36 23.39 12.18
C LEU A 5 15.82 23.34 11.73
N SER A 6 16.36 22.13 11.61
CA SER A 6 17.77 21.88 11.31
C SER A 6 18.01 21.65 9.80
N CYS A 7 16.98 21.21 9.07
CA CYS A 7 17.01 21.06 7.62
C CYS A 7 15.57 21.10 7.08
N LEU A 8 15.36 21.64 5.88
CA LEU A 8 14.03 21.77 5.28
C LEU A 8 13.74 20.69 4.22
N ASP A 9 14.77 20.08 3.65
CA ASP A 9 14.63 19.16 2.50
C ASP A 9 15.42 17.87 2.74
N ARG A 10 14.83 16.92 3.46
CA ARG A 10 15.37 15.57 3.60
C ARG A 10 14.43 14.53 3.04
N ASN A 11 15.00 13.51 2.42
CA ASN A 11 14.31 12.25 2.18
C ASN A 11 13.78 11.73 3.52
N LEU A 12 12.57 11.19 3.52
CA LEU A 12 12.03 10.47 4.66
C LEU A 12 12.99 9.33 5.03
N LEU A 13 13.21 9.10 6.33
CA LEU A 13 13.91 7.89 6.77
C LEU A 13 13.15 6.67 6.26
N GLU A 14 13.88 5.68 5.76
CA GLU A 14 13.30 4.38 5.46
C GLU A 14 12.78 3.77 6.76
N HIS A 15 11.46 3.79 6.93
CA HIS A 15 10.80 3.06 8.00
C HIS A 15 10.62 1.62 7.58
N VAL A 16 10.76 0.68 8.52
CA VAL A 16 10.52 -0.74 8.24
C VAL A 16 9.02 -0.99 8.39
N GLY A 17 8.33 -1.20 7.28
CA GLY A 17 6.90 -1.51 7.27
C GLY A 17 6.31 -1.61 5.85
N PRO A 18 5.12 -2.21 5.71
CA PRO A 18 4.46 -2.40 4.41
C PRO A 18 3.86 -1.12 3.81
N TYR A 19 3.86 -0.01 4.57
CA TYR A 19 3.35 1.29 4.15
C TYR A 19 4.37 2.35 4.53
N VAL A 20 5.18 2.75 3.56
CA VAL A 20 6.19 3.80 3.71
C VAL A 20 6.00 4.78 2.57
N ASP A 21 5.80 6.04 2.94
CA ASP A 21 5.70 7.11 1.95
C ASP A 21 7.07 7.42 1.33
N PHE A 22 7.03 7.94 0.11
CA PHE A 22 8.19 8.36 -0.67
C PHE A 22 7.82 9.61 -1.46
N ASN A 23 8.83 10.30 -2.01
CA ASN A 23 8.67 11.63 -2.61
C ASN A 23 7.99 12.64 -1.67
N VAL A 24 8.10 12.44 -0.35
CA VAL A 24 7.63 13.37 0.67
C VAL A 24 8.81 14.15 1.20
N ASN A 25 8.70 15.48 1.21
CA ASN A 25 9.67 16.34 1.87
C ASN A 25 9.27 16.50 3.33
N CYS A 26 10.24 16.36 4.22
CA CYS A 26 10.05 16.54 5.65
C CYS A 26 11.07 17.53 6.19
N TYR A 27 10.63 18.31 7.19
CA TYR A 27 11.53 19.13 7.96
C TYR A 27 12.23 18.27 9.02
N LEU A 28 13.52 18.49 9.21
CA LEU A 28 14.30 17.87 10.25
C LEU A 28 14.30 18.77 11.49
N VAL A 29 13.94 18.21 12.65
CA VAL A 29 14.03 18.90 13.94
C VAL A 29 14.98 18.16 14.87
N ASN A 30 15.91 18.90 15.46
CA ASN A 30 16.75 18.39 16.54
C ASN A 30 15.99 18.46 17.86
N CYS A 31 15.12 17.48 18.05
CA CYS A 31 14.26 17.34 19.21
C CYS A 31 14.47 15.98 19.85
N ALA A 32 14.59 15.94 21.18
CA ALA A 32 14.39 14.69 21.90
C ALA A 32 12.88 14.45 22.02
N ALA A 33 12.36 13.57 21.16
CA ALA A 33 10.97 13.16 21.21
C ALA A 33 10.87 11.73 21.78
N THR A 34 9.88 11.47 22.62
CA THR A 34 9.61 10.15 23.19
C THR A 34 8.56 9.40 22.37
N GLY A 35 8.53 8.06 22.49
CA GLY A 35 7.44 7.27 21.93
C GLY A 35 6.08 7.81 22.39
N GLY A 36 5.15 8.00 21.45
CA GLY A 36 3.84 8.63 21.68
C GLY A 36 3.73 10.09 21.26
N SER A 37 4.84 10.75 20.91
CA SER A 37 4.82 12.13 20.37
C SER A 37 4.48 12.22 18.87
N SER A 38 4.63 11.11 18.13
CA SER A 38 4.24 11.02 16.72
C SER A 38 2.75 11.33 16.55
N GLY A 39 2.41 12.16 15.57
CA GLY A 39 1.07 12.69 15.33
C GLY A 39 0.78 14.03 16.01
N SER A 40 1.69 14.52 16.86
CA SER A 40 1.48 15.82 17.52
C SER A 40 1.70 16.99 16.55
N PRO A 41 0.90 18.08 16.64
CA PRO A 41 1.14 19.28 15.87
C PRO A 41 2.43 19.98 16.32
N VAL A 42 3.15 20.55 15.36
CA VAL A 42 4.33 21.39 15.58
C VAL A 42 3.92 22.83 15.35
N PHE A 43 4.25 23.71 16.29
CA PHE A 43 3.87 25.13 16.24
C PHE A 43 5.06 26.03 15.90
N SER A 44 4.82 27.06 15.10
CA SER A 44 5.75 28.19 14.93
C SER A 44 5.81 29.03 16.21
N LYS A 45 6.80 29.92 16.29
CA LYS A 45 6.92 30.89 17.39
C LYS A 45 5.70 31.82 17.50
N ASP A 46 4.96 31.98 16.39
CA ASP A 46 3.79 32.85 16.27
C ASP A 46 2.48 32.09 16.62
N GLY A 47 2.59 30.81 17.01
CA GLY A 47 1.46 29.98 17.44
C GLY A 47 0.73 29.25 16.30
N GLU A 48 1.26 29.30 15.08
CA GLU A 48 0.67 28.66 13.90
C GLU A 48 1.13 27.21 13.78
N VAL A 49 0.26 26.30 13.33
CA VAL A 49 0.64 24.90 13.10
C VAL A 49 1.43 24.81 11.79
N ILE A 50 2.68 24.37 11.86
CA ILE A 50 3.58 24.24 10.69
C ILE A 50 3.68 22.82 10.16
N GLY A 51 3.16 21.83 10.89
CA GLY A 51 3.18 20.43 10.47
C GLY A 51 2.88 19.45 11.58
N VAL A 52 3.06 18.16 11.28
CA VAL A 52 2.83 17.03 12.19
C VAL A 52 4.15 16.29 12.40
N LEU A 53 4.48 16.00 13.66
CA LEU A 53 5.65 15.19 14.00
C LEU A 53 5.42 13.74 13.54
N SER A 54 6.29 13.21 12.67
CA SER A 54 6.22 11.83 12.17
C SER A 54 7.14 10.85 12.92
N GLY A 55 7.91 11.35 13.90
CA GLY A 55 8.93 10.57 14.61
C GLY A 55 10.29 10.56 13.92
N GLY A 56 11.25 9.82 14.48
CA GLY A 56 12.63 9.75 14.02
C GLY A 56 13.51 9.03 15.04
N THR A 57 14.75 9.48 15.22
CA THR A 57 15.66 8.96 16.23
C THR A 57 15.47 9.66 17.58
N LYS A 58 16.19 9.19 18.61
CA LYS A 58 16.15 9.77 19.96
C LYS A 58 16.48 11.27 20.01
N THR A 59 17.21 11.79 19.02
CA THR A 59 17.72 13.17 19.01
C THR A 59 17.25 13.99 17.81
N THR A 60 16.69 13.33 16.80
CA THR A 60 16.37 13.95 15.51
C THR A 60 15.05 13.39 15.01
N ASN A 61 14.08 14.24 14.78
CA ASN A 61 12.74 13.86 14.36
C ASN A 61 12.35 14.56 13.05
N PHE A 62 11.34 14.00 12.38
CA PHE A 62 10.83 14.52 11.12
C PHE A 62 9.47 15.16 11.33
N VAL A 63 9.23 16.28 10.65
CA VAL A 63 7.96 17.00 10.63
C VAL A 63 7.44 16.98 9.20
N ILE A 64 6.22 16.49 9.03
CA ILE A 64 5.49 16.52 7.76
C ILE A 64 4.76 17.87 7.71
N PRO A 65 5.01 18.75 6.72
CA PRO A 65 4.32 20.03 6.60
C PRO A 65 2.82 19.85 6.42
N LEU A 66 2.04 20.79 6.97
CA LEU A 66 0.56 20.71 6.97
C LEU A 66 -0.07 21.08 5.62
N GLU A 67 0.65 21.82 4.78
CA GLU A 67 0.17 22.23 3.47
C GLU A 67 0.17 21.05 2.50
N LEU A 68 -0.92 20.30 2.52
CA LEU A 68 -1.23 19.34 1.48
C LEU A 68 -1.97 20.08 0.36
N PRO A 69 -1.44 20.09 -0.88
CA PRO A 69 -2.11 20.74 -1.99
C PRO A 69 -3.44 20.03 -2.29
N ILE A 70 -4.43 20.81 -2.74
CA ILE A 70 -5.77 20.29 -3.10
C ILE A 70 -5.67 19.26 -4.24
N SER A 71 -4.67 19.40 -5.10
CA SER A 71 -4.34 18.45 -6.16
C SER A 71 -2.92 17.97 -5.95
N ARG A 72 -2.72 16.65 -5.98
CA ARG A 72 -1.41 16.06 -5.78
C ARG A 72 -1.03 15.20 -6.99
N GLY A 73 -0.06 15.72 -7.75
CA GLY A 73 0.39 15.11 -8.99
C GLY A 73 1.44 14.05 -8.78
N ASP A 74 1.34 12.98 -9.54
CA ASP A 74 2.27 11.87 -9.46
C ASP A 74 2.47 11.21 -10.83
N VAL A 75 3.67 10.67 -11.05
CA VAL A 75 4.07 10.02 -12.30
C VAL A 75 4.39 8.52 -12.10
N GLN A 76 4.05 7.97 -10.94
CA GLN A 76 4.30 6.60 -10.49
C GLN A 76 5.78 6.20 -10.52
N ALA A 77 6.62 7.12 -10.09
CA ALA A 77 8.07 6.97 -9.98
C ALA A 77 8.55 7.46 -8.61
N LYS A 78 9.51 6.75 -8.02
CA LYS A 78 10.21 7.16 -6.81
C LYS A 78 11.49 7.90 -7.20
N PHE A 79 11.72 9.05 -6.58
CA PHE A 79 12.92 9.86 -6.77
C PHE A 79 13.70 9.97 -5.46
N GLU A 80 15.02 9.94 -5.58
CA GLU A 80 15.94 10.10 -4.47
C GLU A 80 16.92 11.23 -4.75
N GLN A 81 17.13 12.06 -3.74
CA GLN A 81 18.23 13.02 -3.75
C GLN A 81 19.58 12.31 -3.62
N LYS A 82 20.46 12.48 -4.60
CA LYS A 82 21.84 12.00 -4.56
C LYS A 82 22.82 13.15 -4.82
N PRO A 83 23.98 13.21 -4.13
CA PRO A 83 24.97 14.25 -4.37
C PRO A 83 25.53 14.12 -5.81
N PRO A 84 26.01 15.22 -6.43
CA PRO A 84 26.55 15.18 -7.78
C PRO A 84 27.68 14.17 -7.97
N SER A 85 28.49 13.90 -6.93
CA SER A 85 29.53 12.86 -6.96
C SER A 85 28.96 11.47 -7.24
N ARG A 86 27.84 11.11 -6.60
CA ARG A 86 27.16 9.82 -6.82
C ARG A 86 26.47 9.79 -8.18
N CYS A 87 25.95 10.93 -8.63
CA CYS A 87 25.33 11.04 -9.95
C CYS A 87 26.34 10.84 -11.08
N ARG A 88 27.62 11.21 -10.90
CA ARG A 88 28.69 10.90 -11.88
C ARG A 88 28.86 9.39 -12.11
N GLU A 89 28.68 8.57 -11.06
CA GLU A 89 28.71 7.11 -11.21
C GLU A 89 27.55 6.58 -12.07
N LEU A 90 26.46 7.34 -12.18
CA LEU A 90 25.30 7.03 -13.04
C LEU A 90 25.42 7.66 -14.44
N GLY A 91 26.54 8.34 -14.72
CA GLY A 91 26.79 8.99 -16.01
C GLY A 91 26.44 10.47 -16.06
N LEU A 92 26.38 11.19 -14.93
CA LEU A 92 26.30 12.66 -14.95
C LEU A 92 27.53 13.24 -15.65
N THR A 93 27.30 13.95 -16.75
CA THR A 93 28.33 14.66 -17.52
C THR A 93 28.83 15.91 -16.78
N ASP A 94 30.11 16.25 -16.96
CA ASP A 94 30.69 17.43 -16.34
C ASP A 94 30.12 18.73 -16.95
N GLU A 95 29.77 18.71 -18.24
CA GLU A 95 29.09 19.80 -18.93
C GLU A 95 27.76 20.12 -18.26
N LEU A 96 26.94 19.08 -18.01
CA LEU A 96 25.65 19.26 -17.38
C LEU A 96 25.77 19.66 -15.90
N ALA A 97 26.69 19.02 -15.18
CA ALA A 97 26.97 19.40 -13.79
C ALA A 97 27.39 20.88 -13.68
N LYS A 98 28.17 21.39 -14.64
CA LYS A 98 28.52 22.81 -14.73
C LYS A 98 27.31 23.68 -15.05
N ALA A 99 26.50 23.29 -16.04
CA ALA A 99 25.30 24.04 -16.42
C ALA A 99 24.34 24.22 -15.23
N ILE A 100 24.05 23.13 -14.50
CA ILE A 100 23.19 23.17 -13.30
C ILE A 100 23.77 24.09 -12.22
N ARG A 101 25.10 24.09 -12.01
CA ARG A 101 25.75 24.97 -11.02
C ARG A 101 25.76 26.44 -11.40
N MET A 102 25.71 26.74 -12.70
CA MET A 102 25.64 28.11 -13.20
C MET A 102 24.23 28.67 -13.06
N ASP A 103 23.20 27.85 -13.32
CA ASP A 103 21.80 28.25 -13.18
C ASP A 103 21.37 28.30 -11.71
N HIS A 104 21.81 27.32 -10.92
CA HIS A 104 21.52 27.22 -9.50
C HIS A 104 22.81 27.10 -8.69
N HIS A 105 23.14 28.15 -7.93
CA HIS A 105 24.28 28.13 -7.03
C HIS A 105 23.99 27.22 -5.82
N GLY A 106 24.99 26.40 -5.45
CA GLY A 106 24.93 25.60 -4.21
C GLY A 106 24.08 24.32 -4.28
N VAL A 107 23.80 23.80 -5.47
CA VAL A 107 23.06 22.53 -5.63
C VAL A 107 23.76 21.38 -4.91
N ALA A 108 23.17 20.96 -3.79
CA ALA A 108 23.70 19.93 -2.91
C ALA A 108 23.40 18.50 -3.40
N ALA A 109 22.30 18.34 -4.15
CA ALA A 109 21.83 17.06 -4.66
C ALA A 109 21.07 17.21 -5.98
N LEU A 110 20.96 16.11 -6.73
CA LEU A 110 20.12 15.96 -7.90
C LEU A 110 19.10 14.85 -7.66
N LEU A 111 18.00 14.87 -8.41
CA LEU A 111 16.97 13.84 -8.34
C LEU A 111 17.34 12.68 -9.25
N VAL A 112 17.36 11.48 -8.68
CA VAL A 112 17.61 10.23 -9.42
C VAL A 112 16.39 9.34 -9.26
N ALA A 113 15.87 8.82 -10.38
CA ALA A 113 14.82 7.81 -10.36
C ALA A 113 15.35 6.53 -9.70
N SER A 114 14.68 6.07 -8.64
CA SER A 114 15.09 4.87 -7.88
C SER A 114 14.04 3.78 -7.83
N GLY A 115 12.85 4.02 -8.38
CA GLY A 115 11.82 2.99 -8.58
C GLY A 115 10.79 3.46 -9.60
N ILE A 116 10.36 2.58 -10.49
CA ILE A 116 9.38 2.89 -11.54
C ILE A 116 8.31 1.82 -11.53
N LEU A 117 7.05 2.20 -11.31
CA LEU A 117 5.99 1.21 -11.28
C LEU A 117 5.71 0.62 -12.66
N PRO A 118 5.49 -0.71 -12.74
CA PRO A 118 5.01 -1.33 -13.97
C PRO A 118 3.61 -0.84 -14.32
N SER A 119 3.36 -0.66 -15.62
CA SER A 119 2.08 -0.15 -16.16
C SER A 119 1.70 1.28 -15.73
N GLY A 120 2.56 2.00 -15.00
CA GLY A 120 2.35 3.41 -14.63
C GLY A 120 2.75 4.40 -15.73
N PRO A 121 2.46 5.70 -15.58
CA PRO A 121 2.74 6.73 -16.59
C PRO A 121 4.22 6.85 -16.99
N SER A 122 5.14 6.58 -16.06
CA SER A 122 6.59 6.58 -16.28
C SER A 122 7.13 5.26 -16.84
N HIS A 123 6.32 4.19 -16.86
CA HIS A 123 6.77 2.86 -17.25
C HIS A 123 7.31 2.83 -18.68
N GLY A 124 8.52 2.32 -18.86
CA GLY A 124 9.21 2.25 -20.15
C GLY A 124 9.73 3.61 -20.67
N LYS A 125 9.46 4.72 -19.97
CA LYS A 125 9.90 6.07 -20.34
C LYS A 125 11.07 6.52 -19.49
N ILE A 126 10.87 6.52 -18.17
CA ILE A 126 11.91 6.75 -17.17
C ILE A 126 12.43 5.39 -16.71
N GLN A 127 13.73 5.31 -16.43
CA GLN A 127 14.41 4.11 -15.95
C GLN A 127 15.09 4.39 -14.61
N GLU A 128 15.26 3.36 -13.79
CA GLU A 128 16.05 3.47 -12.56
C GLU A 128 17.48 3.89 -12.90
N GLY A 129 18.01 4.85 -12.14
CA GLY A 129 19.30 5.47 -12.38
C GLY A 129 19.25 6.72 -13.27
N ASP A 130 18.12 7.00 -13.94
CA ASP A 130 17.94 8.25 -14.66
C ASP A 130 18.07 9.44 -13.72
N ILE A 131 18.91 10.41 -14.09
CA ILE A 131 19.04 11.67 -13.36
C ILE A 131 18.02 12.63 -13.96
N ILE A 132 17.03 13.08 -13.18
CA ILE A 132 16.01 14.03 -13.66
C ILE A 132 16.60 15.43 -13.62
N VAL A 133 16.80 16.02 -14.80
CA VAL A 133 17.54 17.27 -14.95
C VAL A 133 16.58 18.41 -15.23
N GLN A 134 15.65 18.23 -16.17
CA GLN A 134 14.64 19.23 -16.50
C GLN A 134 13.25 18.63 -16.63
N VAL A 135 12.25 19.47 -16.39
CA VAL A 135 10.83 19.21 -16.70
C VAL A 135 10.28 20.45 -17.40
N ASP A 136 9.75 20.30 -18.60
CA ASP A 136 9.29 21.39 -19.47
C ASP A 136 10.30 22.53 -19.64
N GLY A 137 11.59 22.20 -19.64
CA GLY A 137 12.70 23.14 -19.81
C GLY A 137 13.16 23.83 -18.53
N GLU A 138 12.48 23.63 -17.39
CA GLU A 138 12.92 24.11 -16.08
C GLU A 138 13.87 23.12 -15.43
N TYR A 139 15.01 23.58 -14.89
CA TYR A 139 15.94 22.73 -14.15
C TYR A 139 15.35 22.29 -12.80
N ILE A 140 15.40 20.99 -12.53
CA ILE A 140 14.87 20.39 -11.31
C ILE A 140 16.02 19.99 -10.39
N THR A 141 16.26 20.81 -9.37
CA THR A 141 17.34 20.60 -8.39
C THR A 141 16.84 20.16 -7.03
N HIS A 142 15.53 20.30 -6.75
CA HIS A 142 14.90 19.98 -5.48
C HIS A 142 13.60 19.19 -5.68
N PRO A 143 13.31 18.17 -4.82
CA PRO A 143 12.07 17.40 -4.95
C PRO A 143 10.82 18.24 -4.68
N LEU A 144 10.89 19.24 -3.80
CA LEU A 144 9.77 20.16 -3.56
C LEU A 144 9.35 20.86 -4.85
N ARG A 145 10.33 21.32 -5.62
CA ARG A 145 10.06 21.99 -6.89
C ARG A 145 9.45 21.05 -7.92
N LEU A 146 9.92 19.80 -7.97
CA LEU A 146 9.29 18.78 -8.81
C LEU A 146 7.82 18.56 -8.39
N GLY A 147 7.58 18.38 -7.09
CA GLY A 147 6.23 18.24 -6.52
C GLY A 147 5.30 19.37 -6.94
N GLU A 148 5.70 20.63 -6.74
CA GLU A 148 4.91 21.80 -7.14
C GLU A 148 4.55 21.81 -8.64
N ILE A 149 5.48 21.39 -9.50
CA ILE A 149 5.23 21.30 -10.94
C ILE A 149 4.21 20.20 -11.24
N LEU A 150 4.36 19.01 -10.62
CA LEU A 150 3.43 17.90 -10.79
C LEU A 150 2.02 18.28 -10.30
N ASP A 151 1.91 18.89 -9.11
CA ASP A 151 0.65 19.28 -8.48
C ASP A 151 -0.14 20.29 -9.34
N ARG A 152 0.54 21.24 -9.98
CA ARG A 152 -0.08 22.21 -10.91
C ARG A 152 -0.48 21.62 -12.26
N CYS A 153 0.05 20.44 -12.58
CA CYS A 153 -0.05 19.83 -13.91
C CYS A 153 -0.77 18.49 -13.91
N VAL A 154 -1.52 18.16 -12.85
CA VAL A 154 -2.41 17.00 -12.81
C VAL A 154 -3.34 16.99 -14.03
N GLY A 155 -3.41 15.83 -14.68
CA GLY A 155 -4.17 15.63 -15.92
C GLY A 155 -3.46 16.09 -17.19
N LYS A 156 -2.20 16.56 -17.10
CA LYS A 156 -1.39 17.00 -18.26
C LYS A 156 -0.23 16.06 -18.50
N THR A 157 0.35 16.16 -19.69
CA THR A 157 1.62 15.52 -20.03
C THR A 157 2.73 16.55 -19.96
N LEU A 158 3.81 16.21 -19.24
CA LEU A 158 5.02 17.02 -19.12
C LEU A 158 6.17 16.35 -19.84
N ARG A 159 7.07 17.14 -20.40
CA ARG A 159 8.29 16.67 -21.04
C ARG A 159 9.42 16.62 -20.03
N PHE A 160 9.80 15.42 -19.65
CA PHE A 160 10.95 15.16 -18.79
C PHE A 160 12.21 15.05 -19.65
N ARG A 161 13.31 15.60 -19.14
CA ARG A 161 14.64 15.41 -19.71
C ARG A 161 15.56 14.72 -18.70
N PRO A 162 15.52 13.38 -18.60
CA PRO A 162 16.51 12.64 -17.85
C PRO A 162 17.86 12.55 -18.57
N GLN A 163 18.95 12.51 -17.82
CA GLN A 163 20.25 12.06 -18.32
C GLN A 163 20.45 10.59 -17.94
N ARG A 164 20.59 9.74 -18.97
CA ARG A 164 20.75 8.28 -18.88
C ARG A 164 22.10 7.87 -19.45
N GLY A 165 23.02 7.41 -18.60
CA GLY A 165 24.33 6.92 -19.06
C GLY A 165 25.08 7.93 -19.93
N ALA A 166 25.16 9.19 -19.48
CA ALA A 166 25.75 10.34 -20.18
C ALA A 166 25.01 10.87 -21.42
N SER A 167 23.87 10.28 -21.79
CA SER A 167 23.03 10.79 -22.88
C SER A 167 21.77 11.45 -22.34
N ASP A 168 21.44 12.63 -22.88
CA ASP A 168 20.17 13.27 -22.59
C ASP A 168 19.06 12.57 -23.38
N THR A 169 17.98 12.23 -22.69
CA THR A 169 16.77 11.66 -23.29
C THR A 169 15.62 12.63 -23.02
N GLU A 170 14.71 12.82 -23.97
CA GLU A 170 13.45 13.52 -23.74
C GLU A 170 12.30 12.51 -23.78
N VAL A 171 11.41 12.55 -22.78
CA VAL A 171 10.26 11.66 -22.68
C VAL A 171 9.03 12.41 -22.18
N ASP A 172 7.88 12.12 -22.77
CA ASP A 172 6.60 12.71 -22.39
C ASP A 172 5.88 11.82 -21.37
N VAL A 173 5.67 12.34 -20.15
CA VAL A 173 5.09 11.58 -19.04
C VAL A 173 3.78 12.24 -18.60
N TYR A 174 2.73 11.43 -18.49
CA TYR A 174 1.43 11.88 -18.00
C TYR A 174 1.46 12.02 -16.48
N VAL A 175 0.94 13.14 -15.97
CA VAL A 175 0.82 13.41 -14.54
C VAL A 175 -0.57 13.00 -14.09
N GLY A 176 -0.65 11.89 -13.36
CA GLY A 176 -1.88 11.43 -12.74
C GLY A 176 -2.15 12.15 -11.42
N ASN A 177 -3.38 12.00 -10.93
CA ASN A 177 -3.73 12.39 -9.57
C ASN A 177 -3.47 11.20 -8.63
N ILE A 178 -2.69 11.40 -7.57
CA ILE A 178 -2.38 10.34 -6.61
C ILE A 178 -3.63 9.81 -5.91
N TYR A 179 -4.66 10.66 -5.75
CA TYR A 179 -5.91 10.26 -5.10
C TYR A 179 -6.68 9.22 -5.93
N ASP A 180 -6.53 9.23 -7.26
CA ASP A 180 -7.21 8.28 -8.15
C ASP A 180 -6.64 6.85 -8.04
N ILE A 181 -5.41 6.71 -7.51
CA ILE A 181 -4.72 5.42 -7.32
C ILE A 181 -4.57 5.04 -5.84
N THR A 182 -5.01 5.91 -4.93
CA THR A 182 -4.99 5.64 -3.49
C THR A 182 -6.27 4.89 -3.12
N PRO A 183 -6.19 3.76 -2.39
CA PRO A 183 -7.39 3.02 -2.01
C PRO A 183 -8.36 3.87 -1.19
N ASP A 184 -9.55 4.06 -1.72
CA ASP A 184 -10.68 4.80 -1.14
C ASP A 184 -11.81 3.85 -0.69
N ARG A 185 -11.67 2.55 -0.98
CA ARG A 185 -12.66 1.51 -0.74
C ARG A 185 -12.05 0.35 0.03
N LEU A 186 -12.77 -0.10 1.05
CA LEU A 186 -12.49 -1.33 1.79
C LEU A 186 -13.66 -2.30 1.61
N VAL A 187 -13.37 -3.58 1.42
CA VAL A 187 -14.40 -4.62 1.36
C VAL A 187 -14.14 -5.61 2.47
N HIS A 188 -15.12 -5.81 3.34
CA HIS A 188 -15.08 -6.82 4.37
C HIS A 188 -15.84 -8.05 3.90
N VAL A 189 -15.14 -9.19 3.79
CA VAL A 189 -15.70 -10.45 3.30
C VAL A 189 -15.34 -11.58 4.26
N TRP A 190 -16.35 -12.23 4.83
CA TRP A 190 -16.21 -13.43 5.69
C TRP A 190 -15.12 -13.35 6.76
N GLY A 191 -14.94 -12.17 7.35
CA GLY A 191 -13.99 -11.90 8.43
C GLY A 191 -12.68 -11.25 8.00
N ALA A 192 -12.36 -11.18 6.70
CA ALA A 192 -11.17 -10.52 6.17
C ALA A 192 -11.47 -9.17 5.53
N THR A 193 -10.44 -8.34 5.39
CA THR A 193 -10.53 -6.99 4.79
C THR A 193 -9.66 -6.89 3.54
N PHE A 194 -10.26 -6.37 2.48
CA PHE A 194 -9.66 -6.23 1.15
C PHE A 194 -9.70 -4.77 0.68
N HIS A 195 -8.72 -4.39 -0.13
CA HIS A 195 -8.70 -3.10 -0.84
C HIS A 195 -7.90 -3.25 -2.13
N THR A 196 -7.97 -2.27 -3.03
CA THR A 196 -7.07 -2.23 -4.20
C THR A 196 -5.62 -2.13 -3.73
N VAL A 197 -4.67 -2.81 -4.37
CA VAL A 197 -3.23 -2.70 -4.03
C VAL A 197 -2.84 -1.22 -3.89
N SER A 198 -2.31 -0.82 -2.73
CA SER A 198 -2.01 0.60 -2.49
C SER A 198 -0.77 1.05 -3.24
N TYR A 199 -0.67 2.35 -3.50
CA TYR A 199 0.49 2.93 -4.17
C TYR A 199 1.81 2.64 -3.42
N GLN A 200 1.80 2.66 -2.08
CA GLN A 200 2.96 2.33 -1.25
C GLN A 200 3.36 0.85 -1.39
N GLN A 201 2.39 -0.06 -1.32
CA GLN A 201 2.66 -1.49 -1.49
C GLN A 201 3.18 -1.80 -2.89
N ALA A 202 2.60 -1.16 -3.90
CA ALA A 202 3.02 -1.27 -5.28
C ALA A 202 4.48 -0.82 -5.46
N MET A 203 4.84 0.35 -4.93
CA MET A 203 6.21 0.89 -5.03
C MET A 203 7.24 0.04 -4.31
N GLN A 204 6.93 -0.41 -3.09
CA GLN A 204 7.86 -1.24 -2.32
C GLN A 204 8.14 -2.60 -2.96
N ASN A 205 7.17 -3.16 -3.71
CA ASN A 205 7.25 -4.51 -4.26
C ASN A 205 7.40 -4.53 -5.79
N ASN A 206 7.58 -3.37 -6.42
CA ASN A 206 7.64 -3.21 -7.87
C ASN A 206 6.44 -3.87 -8.59
N LEU A 207 5.24 -3.56 -8.11
CA LEU A 207 3.96 -4.07 -8.62
C LEU A 207 3.15 -2.96 -9.25
N PRO A 208 2.21 -3.27 -10.16
CA PRO A 208 1.29 -2.25 -10.63
C PRO A 208 0.30 -1.87 -9.52
N VAL A 209 -0.27 -0.66 -9.59
CA VAL A 209 -1.25 -0.14 -8.61
C VAL A 209 -2.67 -0.65 -8.91
N PHE A 210 -2.81 -1.94 -9.19
CA PHE A 210 -4.11 -2.60 -9.39
C PHE A 210 -4.09 -4.02 -8.80
N GLY A 211 -5.26 -4.65 -8.72
CA GLY A 211 -5.44 -5.94 -8.07
C GLY A 211 -6.01 -5.81 -6.66
N VAL A 212 -6.37 -6.96 -6.09
CA VAL A 212 -7.07 -7.02 -4.80
C VAL A 212 -6.09 -7.44 -3.70
N CYS A 213 -5.71 -6.49 -2.85
CA CYS A 213 -4.93 -6.75 -1.65
C CYS A 213 -5.85 -7.26 -0.53
N CYS A 214 -5.50 -8.39 0.07
CA CYS A 214 -6.00 -8.78 1.37
C CYS A 214 -5.10 -8.14 2.45
N ALA A 215 -5.61 -7.12 3.14
CA ALA A 215 -4.87 -6.38 4.16
C ALA A 215 -4.83 -7.11 5.50
N HIS A 216 -5.89 -7.85 5.79
CA HIS A 216 -6.04 -8.57 7.04
C HIS A 216 -6.76 -9.90 6.79
N LEU A 217 -6.07 -10.99 7.03
CA LEU A 217 -6.64 -12.34 7.01
C LEU A 217 -7.31 -12.65 8.34
N ALA A 218 -8.58 -13.04 8.29
CA ALA A 218 -9.34 -13.52 9.42
C ALA A 218 -10.59 -14.27 8.96
N GLY A 219 -11.24 -14.94 9.91
CA GLY A 219 -12.45 -15.71 9.67
C GLY A 219 -12.26 -16.85 8.67
N SER A 220 -13.12 -16.93 7.65
CA SER A 220 -12.98 -17.94 6.59
C SER A 220 -11.65 -17.86 5.83
N TRP A 221 -10.91 -16.76 5.96
CA TRP A 221 -9.61 -16.53 5.32
C TRP A 221 -8.43 -16.74 6.26
N ALA A 222 -8.62 -17.37 7.43
CA ALA A 222 -7.59 -17.49 8.45
C ALA A 222 -6.26 -18.06 7.91
N SER A 223 -5.16 -17.61 8.52
CA SER A 223 -3.77 -17.78 8.07
C SER A 223 -3.30 -19.23 7.91
N GLU A 224 -3.98 -20.23 8.46
CA GLU A 224 -3.65 -21.63 8.18
C GLU A 224 -3.78 -21.97 6.68
N CYS A 225 -4.61 -21.20 5.96
CA CYS A 225 -4.79 -21.32 4.53
C CYS A 225 -3.76 -20.48 3.72
N PHE A 226 -3.00 -19.58 4.34
CA PHE A 226 -2.18 -18.57 3.63
C PHE A 226 -0.80 -18.36 4.28
N GLU A 227 0.24 -18.26 3.46
CA GLU A 227 1.63 -18.17 3.96
C GLU A 227 1.97 -16.88 4.73
N ARG A 228 1.22 -15.78 4.56
CA ARG A 228 1.46 -14.48 5.23
C ARG A 228 0.16 -13.72 5.45
N ASN A 229 0.18 -12.80 6.41
CA ASN A 229 -0.96 -11.96 6.81
C ASN A 229 -1.45 -10.96 5.74
N SER A 230 -0.70 -10.77 4.64
CA SER A 230 -1.14 -10.00 3.48
C SER A 230 -0.75 -10.68 2.17
N CYS A 231 -1.66 -10.60 1.18
CA CYS A 231 -1.48 -11.20 -0.14
C CYS A 231 -2.30 -10.46 -1.20
N ILE A 232 -2.06 -10.78 -2.47
CA ILE A 232 -2.84 -10.30 -3.61
C ILE A 232 -3.69 -11.45 -4.10
N ILE A 233 -5.01 -11.24 -4.18
CA ILE A 233 -5.96 -12.23 -4.66
C ILE A 233 -5.99 -12.17 -6.19
N ASP A 234 -5.66 -13.30 -6.83
CA ASP A 234 -5.66 -13.45 -8.28
C ASP A 234 -7.00 -14.00 -8.80
N SER A 235 -7.58 -14.94 -8.07
CA SER A 235 -8.83 -15.60 -8.45
C SER A 235 -9.57 -16.21 -7.27
N ILE A 236 -10.88 -16.32 -7.41
CA ILE A 236 -11.73 -17.08 -6.47
C ILE A 236 -12.56 -18.07 -7.30
N ASP A 237 -12.47 -19.34 -6.92
CA ASP A 237 -13.12 -20.45 -7.60
C ASP A 237 -12.85 -20.45 -9.11
N TYR A 238 -11.57 -20.33 -9.47
CA TYR A 238 -11.07 -20.27 -10.85
C TYR A 238 -11.53 -19.06 -11.69
N ARG A 239 -12.24 -18.11 -11.08
CA ARG A 239 -12.66 -16.85 -11.72
C ARG A 239 -11.65 -15.75 -11.38
N PRO A 240 -11.03 -15.09 -12.38
CA PRO A 240 -10.08 -14.01 -12.14
C PRO A 240 -10.71 -12.83 -11.38
N THR A 241 -9.92 -12.19 -10.51
CA THR A 241 -10.32 -11.01 -9.74
C THR A 241 -9.30 -9.87 -9.94
N PRO A 242 -9.24 -9.26 -11.15
CA PRO A 242 -8.24 -8.25 -11.50
C PRO A 242 -8.42 -6.93 -10.73
N ASP A 243 -9.61 -6.69 -10.21
CA ASP A 243 -10.00 -5.48 -9.49
C ASP A 243 -11.04 -5.79 -8.41
N LEU A 244 -11.29 -4.79 -7.56
CA LEU A 244 -12.18 -4.91 -6.42
C LEU A 244 -13.64 -5.11 -6.83
N ASP A 245 -14.07 -4.54 -7.96
CA ASP A 245 -15.43 -4.67 -8.47
C ASP A 245 -15.72 -6.09 -8.94
N THR A 246 -14.83 -6.66 -9.75
CA THR A 246 -14.89 -8.06 -10.20
C THR A 246 -14.84 -9.02 -9.01
N PHE A 247 -13.98 -8.74 -8.02
CA PHE A 247 -13.95 -9.49 -6.77
C PHE A 247 -15.30 -9.47 -6.04
N ILE A 248 -15.93 -8.29 -5.90
CA ILE A 248 -17.25 -8.17 -5.27
C ILE A 248 -18.30 -9.00 -6.02
N GLU A 249 -18.33 -8.93 -7.36
CA GLU A 249 -19.29 -9.72 -8.16
C GLU A 249 -19.09 -11.22 -7.99
N VAL A 250 -17.83 -11.68 -8.00
CA VAL A 250 -17.49 -13.09 -7.77
C VAL A 250 -17.92 -13.54 -6.37
N ILE A 251 -17.68 -12.73 -5.34
CA ILE A 251 -18.09 -13.01 -3.95
C ILE A 251 -19.61 -13.12 -3.80
N LYS A 252 -20.39 -12.28 -4.50
CA LYS A 252 -21.86 -12.29 -4.45
C LYS A 252 -22.46 -13.65 -4.78
N GLU A 253 -21.84 -14.38 -5.71
CA GLU A 253 -22.34 -15.64 -6.25
C GLU A 253 -21.97 -16.88 -5.42
N ILE A 254 -20.93 -16.82 -4.59
CA ILE A 254 -20.41 -18.00 -3.88
C ILE A 254 -21.35 -18.37 -2.74
N PRO A 255 -22.01 -19.54 -2.70
CA PRO A 255 -22.99 -19.84 -1.65
C PRO A 255 -22.38 -20.01 -0.25
N ASP A 256 -23.25 -19.99 0.78
CA ASP A 256 -22.84 -20.37 2.13
C ASP A 256 -22.41 -21.86 2.16
N ASP A 257 -21.57 -22.26 3.11
CA ASP A 257 -20.97 -23.61 3.22
C ASP A 257 -20.12 -24.07 2.02
N ALA A 258 -19.88 -23.20 1.02
CA ALA A 258 -19.05 -23.53 -0.13
C ALA A 258 -17.58 -23.69 0.26
N ARG A 259 -16.90 -24.66 -0.35
CA ARG A 259 -15.44 -24.76 -0.34
C ARG A 259 -14.91 -24.18 -1.64
N VAL A 260 -14.16 -23.08 -1.57
CA VAL A 260 -13.67 -22.36 -2.76
C VAL A 260 -12.15 -22.33 -2.79
N THR A 261 -11.62 -22.52 -4.00
CA THR A 261 -10.18 -22.39 -4.25
C THR A 261 -9.84 -20.93 -4.49
N VAL A 262 -8.89 -20.39 -3.72
CA VAL A 262 -8.39 -19.02 -3.83
C VAL A 262 -7.01 -19.05 -4.46
N GLY A 263 -6.87 -18.48 -5.66
CA GLY A 263 -5.57 -18.19 -6.23
C GLY A 263 -5.03 -16.88 -5.66
N TYR A 264 -3.78 -16.86 -5.19
CA TYR A 264 -3.16 -15.68 -4.62
C TYR A 264 -1.66 -15.59 -4.88
N LYS A 265 -1.10 -14.40 -4.70
CA LYS A 265 0.33 -14.08 -4.76
C LYS A 265 0.78 -13.42 -3.47
N ARG A 266 2.07 -13.55 -3.19
CA ARG A 266 2.73 -12.77 -2.15
C ARG A 266 3.35 -11.52 -2.75
N PHE A 267 3.35 -10.43 -1.98
CA PHE A 267 3.98 -9.17 -2.37
C PHE A 267 5.49 -9.32 -2.66
N ASP A 268 6.20 -10.12 -1.84
CA ASP A 268 7.64 -10.37 -2.00
C ASP A 268 7.98 -11.38 -3.11
N LEU A 269 6.99 -12.12 -3.62
CA LEU A 269 7.16 -13.15 -4.65
C LEU A 269 5.96 -13.18 -5.62
N PRO A 270 5.75 -12.08 -6.39
CA PRO A 270 4.55 -11.90 -7.20
C PRO A 270 4.50 -12.81 -8.43
N GLY A 271 5.66 -13.28 -8.92
CA GLY A 271 5.74 -14.18 -10.07
C GLY A 271 5.32 -15.63 -9.79
N ARG A 272 4.95 -15.98 -8.56
CA ARG A 272 4.55 -17.34 -8.16
C ARG A 272 3.11 -17.38 -7.69
N ALA A 273 2.25 -18.00 -8.50
CA ALA A 273 0.89 -18.31 -8.11
C ALA A 273 0.87 -19.34 -6.97
N ARG A 274 -0.05 -19.14 -6.03
CA ARG A 274 -0.34 -20.04 -4.92
C ARG A 274 -1.84 -20.27 -4.84
N TYR A 275 -2.21 -21.36 -4.18
CA TYR A 275 -3.60 -21.72 -4.01
C TYR A 275 -3.88 -22.05 -2.55
N ALA A 276 -5.03 -21.60 -2.08
CA ALA A 276 -5.61 -21.93 -0.79
C ALA A 276 -7.01 -22.47 -1.00
N VAL A 277 -7.54 -23.25 -0.07
CA VAL A 277 -8.95 -23.64 -0.07
C VAL A 277 -9.57 -23.06 1.20
N ILE A 278 -10.61 -22.25 1.05
CA ILE A 278 -11.35 -21.68 2.18
C ILE A 278 -12.75 -22.27 2.24
N SER A 279 -13.29 -22.36 3.45
CA SER A 279 -14.68 -22.77 3.71
C SER A 279 -15.50 -21.54 4.10
N VAL A 280 -16.50 -21.22 3.29
CA VAL A 280 -17.38 -20.06 3.51
C VAL A 280 -18.30 -20.33 4.69
N ASN A 281 -18.24 -19.46 5.71
CA ASN A 281 -19.11 -19.55 6.87
C ASN A 281 -19.78 -18.19 7.14
N ARG A 282 -20.96 -17.98 6.54
CA ARG A 282 -21.73 -16.75 6.72
C ARG A 282 -22.50 -16.72 8.04
N GLU A 283 -22.56 -17.83 8.77
CA GLU A 283 -23.16 -17.83 10.11
C GLU A 283 -22.24 -17.12 11.11
N LEU A 284 -20.94 -17.45 11.08
CA LEU A 284 -19.93 -16.83 11.93
C LEU A 284 -19.50 -15.45 11.43
N TYR A 285 -19.51 -15.25 10.11
CA TYR A 285 -19.08 -14.00 9.48
C TYR A 285 -20.18 -13.45 8.55
N PRO A 286 -21.33 -13.02 9.10
CA PRO A 286 -22.53 -12.68 8.32
C PRO A 286 -22.41 -11.35 7.56
N SER A 287 -21.49 -10.48 7.94
CA SER A 287 -21.36 -9.14 7.37
C SER A 287 -20.38 -9.14 6.19
N VAL A 288 -20.93 -9.17 4.98
CA VAL A 288 -20.20 -8.83 3.75
C VAL A 288 -20.61 -7.44 3.30
N ARG A 289 -19.66 -6.51 3.36
CA ARG A 289 -19.94 -5.07 3.17
C ARG A 289 -18.78 -4.36 2.50
N GLU A 290 -19.14 -3.34 1.76
CA GLU A 290 -18.24 -2.35 1.19
C GLU A 290 -18.27 -1.10 2.06
N LEU A 291 -17.11 -0.49 2.27
CA LEU A 291 -16.93 0.80 2.91
C LEU A 291 -16.24 1.72 1.92
N VAL A 292 -16.80 2.90 1.67
CA VAL A 292 -16.25 3.92 0.76
C VAL A 292 -15.94 5.17 1.55
N GLY A 293 -14.72 5.69 1.45
CA GLY A 293 -14.32 6.93 2.09
C GLY A 293 -15.08 8.12 1.49
N ASN A 294 -15.60 8.99 2.35
CA ASN A 294 -16.28 10.21 1.93
C ASN A 294 -15.44 11.42 2.34
N ASP A 295 -14.70 11.99 1.39
CA ASP A 295 -13.79 13.12 1.64
C ASP A 295 -14.51 14.38 2.11
N LYS A 296 -15.81 14.54 1.85
CA LYS A 296 -16.59 15.72 2.27
C LYS A 296 -16.97 15.65 3.74
N THR A 297 -17.27 14.45 4.24
CA THR A 297 -17.79 14.24 5.59
C THR A 297 -16.75 13.65 6.54
N GLY A 298 -15.67 13.07 6.00
CA GLY A 298 -14.63 12.38 6.76
C GLY A 298 -15.06 11.04 7.34
N VAL A 299 -16.21 10.49 6.92
CA VAL A 299 -16.73 9.20 7.37
C VAL A 299 -16.72 8.16 6.25
N TRP A 300 -16.79 6.88 6.64
CA TRP A 300 -16.87 5.75 5.70
C TRP A 300 -18.34 5.36 5.47
N ASP A 301 -18.81 5.55 4.24
CA ASP A 301 -20.14 5.15 3.82
C ASP A 301 -20.19 3.64 3.63
N THR A 302 -21.14 2.96 4.29
CA THR A 302 -21.23 1.50 4.30
C THR A 302 -22.36 1.00 3.41
N LYS A 303 -22.05 0.00 2.58
CA LYS A 303 -23.00 -0.68 1.69
C LYS A 303 -22.95 -2.20 1.89
N ALA A 304 -24.09 -2.82 2.16
CA ALA A 304 -24.17 -4.27 2.26
C ALA A 304 -24.05 -4.92 0.87
N ILE A 305 -23.21 -5.94 0.75
CA ILE A 305 -23.01 -6.70 -0.49
C ILE A 305 -23.85 -7.98 -0.50
N GLN A 306 -23.89 -8.69 0.63
CA GLN A 306 -24.71 -9.87 0.83
C GLN A 306 -25.55 -9.69 2.09
N THR A 307 -26.81 -10.12 2.02
CA THR A 307 -27.68 -10.17 3.19
C THR A 307 -27.25 -11.33 4.09
N SER A 308 -27.33 -11.12 5.41
CA SER A 308 -27.03 -12.18 6.37
C SER A 308 -27.93 -13.39 6.12
N CYS A 309 -27.33 -14.58 6.11
CA CYS A 309 -28.08 -15.83 6.09
C CYS A 309 -28.89 -15.93 7.40
N ARG A 310 -30.14 -16.40 7.35
CA ARG A 310 -30.88 -16.70 8.59
C ARG A 310 -30.04 -17.68 9.41
N LEU A 311 -29.71 -17.31 10.65
CA LEU A 311 -29.14 -18.22 11.63
C LEU A 311 -30.01 -19.49 11.65
N ARG A 312 -29.47 -20.61 11.16
CA ARG A 312 -30.14 -21.89 11.34
C ARG A 312 -30.14 -22.16 12.85
N PRO A 313 -31.25 -22.63 13.44
CA PRO A 313 -31.21 -23.04 14.83
C PRO A 313 -30.12 -24.10 14.97
N ARG A 314 -29.04 -23.77 15.69
CA ARG A 314 -27.98 -24.74 15.98
C ARG A 314 -28.56 -25.76 16.95
N ASN A 315 -28.89 -26.94 16.43
CA ASN A 315 -28.74 -28.14 17.25
C ASN A 315 -27.25 -28.22 17.57
N SER A 316 -26.89 -27.93 18.81
CA SER A 316 -25.53 -28.03 19.31
C SER A 316 -25.01 -29.44 18.99
N ARG A 317 -23.87 -29.50 18.27
CA ARG A 317 -23.17 -30.70 17.74
C ARG A 317 -23.61 -31.16 16.35
N ARG A 318 -22.92 -30.66 15.32
CA ARG A 318 -22.83 -31.35 14.01
C ARG A 318 -21.53 -32.15 13.98
N PHE A 319 -21.66 -33.47 14.06
CA PHE A 319 -20.57 -34.39 13.73
C PHE A 319 -20.60 -34.59 12.21
N VAL A 320 -19.53 -34.19 11.51
CA VAL A 320 -19.38 -34.51 10.08
C VAL A 320 -18.52 -35.75 10.00
N ALA A 321 -19.15 -36.92 9.90
CA ALA A 321 -18.46 -38.17 9.62
C ALA A 321 -18.28 -38.31 8.10
N GLY A 322 -17.06 -38.13 7.60
CA GLY A 322 -16.68 -38.58 6.26
C GLY A 322 -16.35 -40.09 6.30
N PRO A 323 -16.83 -40.93 5.38
CA PRO A 323 -16.49 -42.34 5.37
C PRO A 323 -15.06 -42.52 4.84
N THR A 324 -14.08 -42.76 5.71
CA THR A 324 -12.74 -43.24 5.32
C THR A 324 -12.65 -44.77 5.38
N SER A 325 -13.48 -45.44 6.20
CA SER A 325 -13.88 -46.85 6.10
C SER A 325 -15.07 -47.11 7.04
N SER A 326 -15.68 -48.30 7.03
CA SER A 326 -16.85 -48.66 7.87
C SER A 326 -16.66 -48.54 9.39
N TYR A 327 -15.43 -48.24 9.85
CA TYR A 327 -15.09 -48.13 11.26
C TYR A 327 -14.34 -46.84 11.63
N LEU A 328 -13.94 -45.99 10.67
CA LEU A 328 -13.13 -44.80 10.94
C LEU A 328 -13.85 -43.55 10.45
N VAL A 329 -13.96 -42.57 11.35
CA VAL A 329 -14.51 -41.24 11.06
C VAL A 329 -13.51 -40.17 11.46
N GLU A 330 -13.33 -39.21 10.59
CA GLU A 330 -12.65 -37.96 10.90
C GLU A 330 -13.64 -37.03 11.60
N VAL A 331 -13.22 -36.41 12.70
CA VAL A 331 -14.04 -35.50 13.49
C VAL A 331 -13.32 -34.17 13.58
N GLU A 332 -13.96 -33.14 13.02
CA GLU A 332 -13.53 -31.76 13.18
C GLU A 332 -14.44 -31.06 14.20
N CYS A 333 -13.82 -30.40 15.18
CA CYS A 333 -14.54 -29.60 16.17
C CYS A 333 -13.94 -28.19 16.24
N SER A 334 -14.77 -27.20 15.89
CA SER A 334 -14.48 -25.78 16.09
C SER A 334 -15.30 -25.26 17.26
N MET A 335 -14.65 -24.93 18.36
CA MET A 335 -15.31 -24.33 19.53
C MET A 335 -15.68 -22.86 19.25
N LEU A 336 -16.84 -22.42 19.76
CA LEU A 336 -17.19 -20.99 19.77
C LEU A 336 -16.24 -20.23 20.70
N LYS A 337 -15.87 -19.00 20.32
CA LYS A 337 -14.97 -18.12 21.09
C LYS A 337 -15.36 -18.08 22.57
N GLY A 338 -14.36 -18.18 23.45
CA GLY A 338 -14.47 -17.73 24.83
C GLY A 338 -14.79 -16.23 24.90
N VAL A 339 -15.37 -15.79 26.01
CA VAL A 339 -15.78 -14.39 26.26
C VAL A 339 -14.59 -13.42 26.18
N ASP A 340 -13.36 -13.91 26.31
CA ASP A 340 -12.10 -13.18 26.20
C ASP A 340 -11.59 -13.00 24.75
N GLY A 341 -12.27 -13.58 23.77
CA GLY A 341 -12.00 -13.37 22.35
C GLY A 341 -10.71 -14.02 21.82
N HIS A 342 -9.98 -14.78 22.65
CA HIS A 342 -8.60 -15.18 22.36
C HIS A 342 -8.32 -16.68 22.18
N ASN A 343 -9.29 -17.58 22.30
CA ASN A 343 -9.06 -19.00 22.03
C ASN A 343 -9.77 -19.50 20.77
N THR A 344 -8.97 -19.88 19.78
CA THR A 344 -9.35 -20.74 18.65
C THR A 344 -8.64 -22.08 18.82
N GLU A 345 -9.14 -22.96 19.68
CA GLU A 345 -8.76 -24.37 19.59
C GLU A 345 -9.58 -25.01 18.46
N HIS A 346 -8.99 -25.04 17.26
CA HIS A 346 -9.43 -25.95 16.21
C HIS A 346 -8.85 -27.32 16.53
N SER A 347 -9.72 -28.30 16.78
CA SER A 347 -9.29 -29.67 17.11
C SER A 347 -9.74 -30.63 16.01
N GLN A 348 -8.78 -31.38 15.49
CA GLN A 348 -8.99 -32.47 14.55
C GLN A 348 -8.61 -33.79 15.21
N GLY A 349 -9.44 -34.81 15.04
CA GLY A 349 -9.19 -36.15 15.57
C GLY A 349 -9.78 -37.23 14.69
N CYS A 350 -9.22 -38.44 14.80
CA CYS A 350 -9.77 -39.64 14.17
C CYS A 350 -10.43 -40.50 15.25
N GLY A 351 -11.68 -40.91 15.03
CA GLY A 351 -12.43 -41.77 15.94
C GLY A 351 -12.85 -43.08 15.28
N THR A 352 -12.97 -44.13 16.08
CA THR A 352 -13.49 -45.43 15.63
C THR A 352 -14.96 -45.55 16.01
N ILE A 353 -15.84 -45.92 15.08
CA ILE A 353 -17.24 -46.23 15.40
C ILE A 353 -17.28 -47.59 16.09
N ILE A 354 -17.53 -47.61 17.40
CA ILE A 354 -17.87 -48.84 18.12
C ILE A 354 -19.39 -48.97 18.06
N GLY A 355 -19.87 -49.96 17.29
CA GLY A 355 -21.29 -50.30 17.15
C GLY A 355 -21.87 -51.02 18.36
#